data_AF-A0A7Z9VCQ4-F1
#
_entry.id   AF-A0A7Z9VCQ4-F1
#
_cell.length_a   1.000
_cell.length_b   1.000
_cell.length_c   1.000
_cell.angle_alpha   90.00
_cell.angle_beta   90.00
_cell.angle_gamma   90.00
#
_symmetry.space_group_name_H-M   'P 1'
#
loop_
_entity.id
_entity.type
_entity.pdbx_description
1 polymer ?
#
loop_
_entity_poly.entity_id
_entity_poly.type
_entity_poly.pdbx_seq_one_letter_code
_entity_poly.pdbx_strand_id
1 'polypeptide(L)'
;MNSLIDRFRQDVDETRSGGSSDALERHQARGKMFVRDRIQALIDPGSPFLEIGALCAHEVYDSPLPCAGIVTGIGTIEDRIAVIVANDATVKGGTYHPLTVKKHLRAQEIAAENCLPCIYLVDSGGA
;
A
#
# COMPACT_ATOMS: atom_id res chain seq x y z
N MET A 1 -11.89 15.36 20.76
CA MET A 1 -12.32 14.41 19.70
C MET A 1 -11.88 14.88 18.33
N ASN A 2 -12.27 16.09 17.88
CA ASN A 2 -11.90 16.61 16.56
C ASN A 2 -10.37 16.63 16.32
N SER A 3 -9.59 17.11 17.28
CA SER A 3 -8.11 17.15 17.17
C SER A 3 -7.44 15.79 16.94
N LEU A 4 -8.00 14.71 17.49
CA LEU A 4 -7.47 13.35 17.29
C LEU A 4 -7.82 12.83 15.89
N ILE A 5 -9.01 13.15 15.39
CA ILE A 5 -9.45 12.79 14.05
C ILE A 5 -8.59 13.53 13.01
N ASP A 6 -8.31 14.80 13.25
CA ASP A 6 -7.50 15.62 12.34
C ASP A 6 -6.06 15.11 12.28
N ARG A 7 -5.46 14.80 13.43
CA ARG A 7 -4.14 14.16 13.48
C ARG A 7 -4.13 12.82 12.75
N PHE A 8 -5.12 11.96 13.02
CA PHE A 8 -5.23 10.66 12.35
C PHE A 8 -5.32 10.82 10.82
N ARG A 9 -6.11 11.78 10.33
CA ARG A 9 -6.21 12.05 8.89
C ARG A 9 -4.88 12.53 8.31
N GLN A 10 -4.20 13.42 9.01
CA GLN A 10 -2.87 13.89 8.61
C GLN A 10 -1.88 12.73 8.50
N ASP A 11 -1.77 11.88 9.53
CA ASP A 11 -0.85 10.73 9.53
C ASP A 11 -1.19 9.78 8.37
N VAL A 12 -2.48 9.56 8.09
CA VAL A 12 -2.94 8.75 6.96
C VAL A 12 -2.55 9.40 5.63
N ASP A 13 -2.79 10.68 5.43
CA ASP A 13 -2.49 11.39 4.18
C ASP A 13 -0.98 11.41 3.89
N GLU A 14 -0.16 11.62 4.93
CA GLU A 14 1.30 11.51 4.84
C GLU A 14 1.71 10.10 4.37
N THR A 15 1.14 9.04 4.95
CA THR A 15 1.45 7.67 4.47
C THR A 15 0.96 7.38 3.05
N ARG A 16 -0.11 8.03 2.60
CA ARG A 16 -0.65 7.86 1.24
C ARG A 16 0.23 8.50 0.17
N SER A 17 1.04 9.48 0.54
CA SER A 17 1.95 10.18 -0.39
C SER A 17 3.08 9.30 -0.93
N GLY A 18 3.40 8.17 -0.29
CA GLY A 18 4.46 7.27 -0.73
C GLY A 18 5.85 7.78 -0.34
N GLY A 19 6.84 7.61 -1.22
CA GLY A 19 8.21 8.08 -1.02
C GLY A 19 8.37 9.60 -1.14
N SER A 20 9.62 10.06 -1.21
CA SER A 20 9.90 11.48 -1.44
C SER A 20 9.43 11.96 -2.83
N SER A 21 9.25 13.27 -2.99
CA SER A 21 8.96 13.91 -4.30
C SER A 21 9.91 13.43 -5.40
N ASP A 22 11.22 13.42 -5.13
CA ASP A 22 12.24 12.99 -6.08
C ASP A 22 12.11 11.49 -6.44
N ALA A 23 11.60 10.66 -5.52
CA ALA A 23 11.34 9.25 -5.78
C ALA A 23 10.10 9.07 -6.66
N LEU A 24 9.03 9.84 -6.40
CA LEU A 24 7.82 9.88 -7.21
C LEU A 24 8.12 10.36 -8.65
N GLU A 25 8.86 11.46 -8.80
CA GLU A 25 9.26 12.00 -10.11
C GLU A 25 10.10 10.99 -10.90
N ARG A 26 11.09 10.36 -10.27
CA ARG A 26 11.90 9.30 -10.91
C ARG A 26 11.06 8.08 -11.30
N HIS A 27 10.05 7.73 -10.51
CA HIS A 27 9.14 6.63 -10.82
C HIS A 27 8.25 6.97 -12.02
N GLN A 28 7.68 8.18 -12.05
CA GLN A 28 6.87 8.68 -13.16
C GLN A 28 7.69 8.84 -14.45
N ALA A 29 8.93 9.34 -14.36
CA ALA A 29 9.83 9.49 -15.50
C ALA A 29 10.16 8.16 -16.20
N ARG A 30 9.98 7.02 -15.51
CA ARG A 30 10.10 5.67 -16.08
C ARG A 30 8.81 5.17 -16.74
N GLY A 31 7.77 6.01 -16.84
CA GLY A 31 6.46 5.64 -17.40
C GLY A 31 5.63 4.73 -16.49
N LYS A 32 5.94 4.68 -15.19
CA LYS A 32 5.28 3.79 -14.23
C LYS A 32 4.17 4.53 -13.49
N MET A 33 2.99 3.92 -13.42
CA MET A 33 1.91 4.39 -12.54
C MET A 33 2.31 4.29 -11.07
N PHE A 34 1.90 5.26 -10.26
CA PHE A 34 2.04 5.19 -8.81
C PHE A 34 1.21 4.03 -8.24
N VAL A 35 1.62 3.46 -7.10
CA VAL A 35 1.06 2.21 -6.57
C VAL A 35 -0.46 2.31 -6.33
N ARG A 36 -0.95 3.43 -5.80
CA ARG A 36 -2.37 3.64 -5.53
C ARG A 36 -3.17 3.87 -6.80
N ASP A 37 -2.57 4.49 -7.82
CA ASP A 37 -3.20 4.64 -9.13
C ASP A 37 -3.35 3.29 -9.82
N ARG A 38 -2.39 2.38 -9.66
CA ARG A 38 -2.49 1.00 -10.17
C ARG A 38 -3.65 0.25 -9.51
N ILE A 39 -3.81 0.37 -8.20
CA ILE A 39 -4.93 -0.24 -7.47
C ILE A 39 -6.25 0.36 -7.97
N GLN A 40 -6.33 1.69 -8.10
CA GLN A 40 -7.55 2.36 -8.56
C GLN A 40 -7.93 1.99 -9.99
N ALA A 41 -6.95 1.75 -10.86
CA ALA A 41 -7.18 1.29 -12.22
C ALA A 41 -7.51 -0.21 -12.32
N LEU A 42 -7.16 -1.00 -11.30
CA LEU A 42 -7.40 -2.44 -11.24
C LEU A 42 -8.79 -2.78 -10.71
N ILE A 43 -9.28 -2.03 -9.71
CA ILE A 43 -10.59 -2.30 -9.10
C ILE A 43 -11.74 -1.77 -9.96
N ASP A 44 -12.91 -2.38 -9.81
CA ASP A 44 -14.11 -2.03 -10.57
C ASP A 44 -14.47 -0.56 -10.33
N PRO A 45 -14.84 0.21 -11.38
CA PRO A 45 -15.16 1.63 -11.24
C PRO A 45 -16.25 1.89 -10.19
N GLY A 46 -15.95 2.78 -9.24
CA GLY A 46 -16.86 3.14 -8.15
C GLY A 46 -16.94 2.12 -7.01
N SER A 47 -16.25 0.99 -7.11
CA SER A 47 -16.15 0.02 -6.00
C SER A 47 -15.24 0.57 -4.88
N PRO A 48 -15.53 0.24 -3.61
CA PRO A 48 -14.70 0.65 -2.50
C PRO A 48 -13.40 -0.16 -2.44
N PHE A 49 -12.35 0.46 -1.90
CA PHE A 49 -11.12 -0.20 -1.51
C PHE A 49 -10.93 -0.12 0.00
N LEU A 50 -10.91 -1.27 0.67
CA LEU A 50 -10.65 -1.35 2.11
C LEU A 50 -9.15 -1.58 2.33
N GLU A 51 -8.42 -0.51 2.61
CA GLU A 51 -6.98 -0.57 2.87
C GLU A 51 -6.67 -1.16 4.26
N ILE A 52 -5.67 -2.03 4.30
CA ILE A 52 -5.24 -2.74 5.52
C ILE A 52 -3.89 -2.16 5.97
N GLY A 53 -3.84 -1.67 7.21
CA GLY A 53 -2.59 -1.22 7.83
C GLY A 53 -1.93 -0.02 7.15
N ALA A 54 -2.71 1.03 6.83
CA ALA A 54 -2.19 2.27 6.23
C ALA A 54 -1.05 2.90 7.07
N LEU A 55 -1.20 2.90 8.40
CA LEU A 55 -0.19 3.41 9.35
C LEU A 55 0.88 2.37 9.73
N CYS A 56 1.00 1.26 9.01
CA CYS A 56 2.06 0.29 9.30
C CYS A 56 3.44 0.94 9.13
N ALA A 57 4.33 0.70 10.10
CA ALA A 57 5.66 1.29 10.20
C ALA A 57 5.72 2.81 10.47
N HIS A 58 4.58 3.47 10.75
CA HIS A 58 4.57 4.86 11.22
C HIS A 58 5.33 4.99 12.54
N GLU A 59 6.34 5.87 12.58
CA GLU A 59 7.23 6.12 13.73
C GLU A 59 7.95 4.87 14.29
N VAL A 60 8.14 3.81 13.49
CA VAL A 60 8.82 2.57 13.94
C VAL A 60 10.32 2.55 13.63
N TYR A 61 10.73 3.09 12.48
CA TYR A 61 12.12 3.08 12.01
C TYR A 61 12.72 4.50 12.03
N ASP A 62 14.04 4.60 12.12
CA ASP A 62 14.77 5.89 12.13
C ASP A 62 14.50 6.74 10.89
N SER A 63 14.21 6.09 9.75
CA SER A 63 13.82 6.77 8.53
C SER A 63 12.39 6.40 8.15
N PRO A 64 11.59 7.34 7.63
CA PRO A 64 10.21 7.08 7.23
C PRO A 64 10.10 5.87 6.30
N LEU A 65 9.13 4.99 6.61
CA LEU A 65 8.72 3.88 5.78
C LEU A 65 7.20 3.90 5.59
N PRO A 66 6.67 4.88 4.82
CA PRO A 66 5.23 5.05 4.61
C PRO A 66 4.54 3.75 4.23
N CYS A 67 3.46 3.40 4.93
CA CYS A 67 2.65 2.21 4.67
C CYS A 67 3.45 0.88 4.71
N ALA A 68 4.62 0.87 5.35
CA ALA A 68 5.63 -0.18 5.30
C ALA A 68 6.13 -0.53 3.88
N GLY A 69 6.07 0.40 2.93
CA GLY A 69 6.49 0.21 1.54
C GLY A 69 5.60 -0.71 0.72
N ILE A 70 4.42 -1.07 1.24
CA ILE A 70 3.48 -1.97 0.58
C ILE A 70 2.03 -1.58 0.90
N VAL A 71 1.24 -1.33 -0.13
CA VAL A 71 -0.20 -1.09 0.01
C VAL A 71 -0.91 -2.43 -0.10
N THR A 72 -1.68 -2.77 0.92
CA THR A 72 -2.51 -3.98 0.94
C THR A 72 -3.95 -3.61 1.22
N GLY A 73 -4.89 -4.36 0.67
CA GLY A 73 -6.31 -4.11 0.90
C GLY A 73 -7.21 -5.06 0.14
N ILE A 74 -8.51 -4.83 0.27
CA ILE A 74 -9.56 -5.62 -0.38
C ILE A 74 -10.31 -4.71 -1.34
N GLY A 75 -10.49 -5.18 -2.58
CA GLY A 75 -11.27 -4.50 -3.62
C GLY A 75 -12.05 -5.49 -4.46
N THR A 76 -12.95 -4.97 -5.30
CA THR A 76 -13.71 -5.78 -6.26
C THR A 76 -13.05 -5.69 -7.63
N ILE A 77 -12.86 -6.82 -8.30
CA ILE A 77 -12.26 -6.94 -9.63
C ILE A 77 -13.11 -7.93 -10.41
N GLU A 78 -13.73 -7.46 -11.50
CA GLU A 78 -14.64 -8.26 -12.32
C GLU A 78 -15.73 -8.91 -11.45
N ASP A 79 -16.40 -8.10 -10.61
CA ASP A 79 -17.44 -8.51 -9.65
C ASP A 79 -16.99 -9.52 -8.58
N ARG A 80 -15.68 -9.71 -8.40
CA ARG A 80 -15.11 -10.63 -7.40
C ARG A 80 -14.26 -9.89 -6.39
N ILE A 81 -14.54 -10.13 -5.11
CA ILE A 81 -13.74 -9.59 -4.00
C ILE A 81 -12.37 -10.28 -3.99
N ALA A 82 -11.30 -9.49 -3.99
CA ALA A 82 -9.92 -9.97 -3.98
C ALA A 82 -9.07 -9.19 -2.97
N VAL A 83 -8.07 -9.87 -2.41
CA VAL A 83 -6.98 -9.19 -1.69
C VAL A 83 -5.94 -8.72 -2.70
N ILE A 84 -5.57 -7.45 -2.61
CA ILE A 84 -4.54 -6.83 -3.44
C ILE A 84 -3.33 -6.52 -2.56
N VAL A 85 -2.14 -6.87 -3.07
CA VAL A 85 -0.85 -6.61 -2.42
C VAL A 85 0.05 -5.92 -3.43
N ALA A 86 0.42 -4.66 -3.18
CA ALA A 86 1.12 -3.83 -4.15
C ALA A 86 2.32 -3.13 -3.51
N ASN A 87 3.53 -3.38 -4.02
CA ASN A 87 4.73 -2.70 -3.52
C ASN A 87 4.76 -1.24 -3.99
N ASP A 88 5.22 -0.36 -3.11
CA ASP A 88 5.52 1.02 -3.47
C ASP A 88 7.02 1.17 -3.77
N ALA A 89 7.37 1.16 -5.05
CA ALA A 89 8.75 1.33 -5.50
C ALA A 89 9.34 2.72 -5.15
N THR A 90 8.50 3.70 -4.78
CA THR A 90 8.97 5.03 -4.35
C THR A 90 9.46 5.01 -2.90
N VAL A 91 9.01 4.06 -2.08
CA VAL A 91 9.40 3.90 -0.68
C VAL A 91 10.61 2.98 -0.61
N LYS A 92 11.81 3.56 -0.45
CA LYS A 92 13.08 2.81 -0.35
C LYS A 92 13.32 1.82 -1.51
N GLY A 93 12.76 2.10 -2.70
CA GLY A 93 12.87 1.17 -3.84
C GLY A 93 11.96 -0.06 -3.76
N GLY A 94 10.97 -0.06 -2.85
CA GLY A 94 10.06 -1.19 -2.64
C GLY A 94 10.70 -2.38 -1.92
N THR A 95 11.83 -2.19 -1.23
CA THR A 95 12.53 -3.25 -0.50
C THR A 95 11.73 -3.73 0.72
N TYR A 96 11.86 -5.01 1.05
CA TYR A 96 11.17 -5.61 2.21
C TYR A 96 11.90 -5.30 3.52
N HIS A 97 11.27 -4.48 4.35
CA HIS A 97 11.61 -4.37 5.77
C HIS A 97 10.84 -5.43 6.58
N PRO A 98 11.22 -5.68 7.85
CA PRO A 98 10.51 -6.62 8.71
C PRO A 98 8.99 -6.38 8.79
N LEU A 99 8.56 -5.11 8.84
CA LEU A 99 7.13 -4.77 8.83
C LEU A 99 6.48 -4.90 7.45
N THR A 100 7.23 -4.77 6.35
CA THR A 100 6.75 -5.11 5.00
C THR A 100 6.40 -6.58 4.92
N VAL A 101 7.26 -7.46 5.42
CA VAL A 101 7.02 -8.91 5.47
C VAL A 101 5.78 -9.21 6.32
N LYS A 102 5.71 -8.65 7.54
CA LYS A 102 4.57 -8.86 8.44
C LYS A 102 3.25 -8.39 7.83
N LYS A 103 3.24 -7.23 7.16
CA LYS A 103 2.06 -6.70 6.50
C LYS A 103 1.63 -7.53 5.29
N HIS A 104 2.59 -8.02 4.51
CA HIS A 104 2.33 -8.93 3.39
C HIS A 104 1.68 -10.23 3.88
N LEU A 105 2.29 -10.89 4.86
CA LEU A 105 1.75 -12.12 5.45
C LEU A 105 0.36 -11.89 6.04
N ARG A 106 0.13 -10.75 6.70
CA ARG A 106 -1.20 -10.43 7.23
C ARG A 106 -2.27 -10.33 6.13
N ALA A 107 -1.93 -9.77 4.96
CA ALA A 107 -2.85 -9.73 3.83
C ALA A 107 -3.16 -11.15 3.30
N GLN A 108 -2.15 -12.02 3.26
CA GLN A 108 -2.32 -13.43 2.87
C GLN A 108 -3.16 -14.23 3.87
N GLU A 109 -2.97 -14.00 5.18
CA GLU A 109 -3.80 -14.59 6.23
C GLU A 109 -5.27 -14.20 6.04
N ILE A 110 -5.56 -12.91 5.84
CA ILE A 110 -6.92 -12.43 5.57
C ILE A 110 -7.49 -13.10 4.32
N ALA A 111 -6.70 -13.22 3.25
CA ALA A 111 -7.15 -13.91 2.04
C ALA A 111 -7.47 -15.39 2.29
N ALA A 112 -6.60 -16.10 3.01
CA ALA A 112 -6.78 -17.51 3.31
C ALA A 112 -7.97 -17.78 4.24
N GLU A 113 -8.13 -16.97 5.29
CA GLU A 113 -9.24 -17.06 6.25
C GLU A 113 -10.61 -16.83 5.57
N ASN A 114 -10.64 -16.05 4.50
CA ASN A 114 -11.88 -15.64 3.82
C ASN A 114 -12.03 -16.25 2.42
N CYS A 115 -11.15 -17.18 2.02
CA CYS A 115 -11.12 -17.80 0.70
C CYS A 115 -11.10 -16.79 -0.46
N LEU A 116 -10.37 -15.69 -0.31
CA LEU A 116 -10.28 -14.63 -1.31
C LEU A 116 -9.12 -14.87 -2.29
N PRO A 117 -9.32 -14.65 -3.61
CA PRO A 117 -8.21 -14.59 -4.56
C PRO A 117 -7.24 -13.47 -4.19
N CYS A 118 -5.96 -13.65 -4.54
CA CYS A 118 -4.91 -12.67 -4.31
C CYS A 118 -4.37 -12.14 -5.64
N ILE A 119 -4.19 -10.83 -5.73
CA ILE A 119 -3.47 -10.17 -6.83
C ILE A 119 -2.25 -9.45 -6.26
N TYR A 120 -1.07 -9.80 -6.78
CA TYR A 120 0.20 -9.22 -6.38
C TYR A 120 0.71 -8.29 -7.49
N LEU A 121 0.75 -6.99 -7.20
CA LEU A 121 1.36 -5.98 -8.06
C LEU A 121 2.83 -5.80 -7.64
N VAL A 122 3.66 -6.74 -8.07
CA VAL A 122 5.05 -6.85 -7.63
C VAL A 122 5.91 -5.75 -8.27
N ASP A 123 6.56 -4.95 -7.43
CA ASP A 123 7.47 -3.87 -7.84
C ASP A 123 8.48 -3.59 -6.73
N SER A 124 9.30 -4.59 -6.41
CA SER A 124 10.23 -4.59 -5.27
C SER A 124 11.68 -4.64 -5.72
N GLY A 125 12.54 -3.88 -5.05
CA GLY A 125 13.99 -3.92 -5.22
C GLY A 125 14.71 -5.07 -4.49
N GLY A 126 14.00 -5.89 -3.70
CA GLY A 126 14.59 -6.99 -2.93
C GLY A 126 14.29 -6.92 -1.44
N ALA A 127 15.23 -7.39 -0.61
CA ALA A 127 15.19 -7.37 0.85
C ALA A 127 16.48 -6.75 1.40
#